data_AF-A0A0Q5MUQ1-F1
#
_entry.id   AF-A0A0Q5MUQ1-F1
#
_cell.length_a   1.000
_cell.length_b   1.000
_cell.length_c   1.000
_cell.angle_alpha   90.00
_cell.angle_beta   90.00
_cell.angle_gamma   90.00
#
_symmetry.space_group_name_H-M   'P 1'
#
loop_
_entity.id
_entity.type
_entity.pdbx_description
1 polymer ?
#
loop_
_entity_poly.entity_id
_entity_poly.type
_entity_poly.pdbx_seq_one_letter_code
_entity_poly.pdbx_strand_id
1 'polypeptide(L)'
;MRDDASARPGHTPDAPFGASPHPRLPVFQAPDGGWYVDRDGLTAGTERRWRQAFEPRTIRRRARLASVARLLRAVLLLVGCAALGAGVDFVVGGSSEAVVVGAAIGALVGVWVALLTMLWAQRDSAPGTVVRMPEEVLLTEVTSPSPRRVWLWSTALDAEARARETIGYEVEVECPAQLASAARARARYAATYRAYVEAATDLGLPLRAPAVPLEPQPSAGGRQAPSVR
;
A
#
# COMPACT_ATOMS: atom_id res chain seq x y z
N MET A 1 -66.41 2.02 9.80
CA MET A 1 -65.46 3.14 9.74
C MET A 1 -64.12 2.58 10.22
N ARG A 2 -63.29 2.07 9.31
CA ARG A 2 -62.18 2.78 8.64
C ARG A 2 -61.18 3.32 9.68
N ASP A 3 -59.99 2.71 9.76
CA ASP A 3 -58.76 3.35 9.28
C ASP A 3 -57.53 2.41 9.39
N ASP A 4 -56.96 2.14 8.22
CA ASP A 4 -55.53 2.18 7.87
C ASP A 4 -54.50 1.54 8.81
N ALA A 5 -54.44 0.20 8.77
CA ALA A 5 -53.16 -0.48 8.94
C ALA A 5 -52.29 -0.25 7.70
N SER A 6 -51.59 0.88 7.69
CA SER A 6 -50.50 1.19 6.77
C SER A 6 -49.51 0.04 6.78
N ALA A 7 -49.59 -0.84 5.78
CA ALA A 7 -48.58 -1.82 5.48
C ALA A 7 -47.29 -1.06 5.20
N ARG A 8 -46.40 -0.99 6.20
CA ARG A 8 -45.01 -0.59 5.99
C ARG A 8 -44.49 -1.43 4.82
N PRO A 9 -43.89 -0.82 3.77
CA PRO A 9 -43.23 -1.60 2.75
C PRO A 9 -42.25 -2.53 3.46
N GLY A 10 -42.43 -3.83 3.22
CA GLY A 10 -41.65 -4.87 3.84
C GLY A 10 -40.20 -4.46 3.82
N HIS A 11 -39.62 -4.33 5.01
CA HIS A 11 -38.18 -4.37 5.17
C HIS A 11 -37.78 -5.76 4.66
N THR A 12 -37.51 -5.86 3.35
CA THR A 12 -36.87 -7.02 2.76
C THR A 12 -35.60 -7.22 3.58
N PRO A 13 -35.47 -8.34 4.31
CA PRO A 13 -34.25 -8.58 5.06
C PRO A 13 -33.10 -8.53 4.07
N ASP A 14 -32.12 -7.71 4.43
CA ASP A 14 -30.91 -7.38 3.68
C ASP A 14 -30.49 -8.53 2.75
N ALA A 15 -30.60 -8.30 1.43
CA ALA A 15 -29.89 -9.15 0.50
C ALA A 15 -28.40 -9.06 0.91
N PRO A 16 -27.73 -10.18 1.24
CA PRO A 16 -26.37 -10.14 1.71
C PRO A 16 -25.53 -9.42 0.66
N PHE A 17 -24.56 -8.64 1.13
CA PHE A 17 -23.47 -8.13 0.32
C PHE A 17 -23.03 -9.21 -0.70
N GLY A 18 -23.32 -9.02 -1.99
CA GLY A 18 -23.15 -10.07 -3.01
C GLY A 18 -24.39 -10.94 -3.32
N ALA A 19 -25.55 -10.34 -3.60
CA ALA A 19 -26.75 -11.07 -4.03
C ALA A 19 -26.69 -11.69 -5.44
N SER A 20 -25.58 -11.50 -6.16
CA SER A 20 -25.31 -12.19 -7.43
C SER A 20 -23.90 -12.76 -7.38
N PRO A 21 -23.71 -13.97 -6.82
CA PRO A 21 -22.42 -14.65 -6.88
C PRO A 21 -22.05 -14.82 -8.36
N HIS A 22 -20.81 -14.49 -8.72
CA HIS A 22 -20.35 -14.78 -10.07
C HIS A 22 -20.42 -16.29 -10.28
N PRO A 23 -21.00 -16.78 -11.40
CA PRO A 23 -21.35 -18.20 -11.55
C PRO A 23 -20.14 -19.14 -11.54
N ARG A 24 -18.93 -18.61 -11.70
CA ARG A 24 -17.68 -19.38 -11.83
C ARG A 24 -16.55 -18.95 -10.89
N LEU A 25 -16.65 -17.76 -10.30
CA LEU A 25 -15.55 -17.15 -9.55
C LEU A 25 -16.02 -16.81 -8.12
N PRO A 26 -15.16 -16.99 -7.11
CA PRO A 26 -15.46 -16.67 -5.71
C PRO A 26 -15.38 -15.16 -5.44
N VAL A 27 -16.23 -14.38 -6.12
CA VAL A 27 -16.27 -12.92 -6.03
C VAL A 27 -17.66 -12.41 -5.66
N PHE A 28 -17.69 -11.18 -5.15
CA PHE A 28 -18.91 -10.47 -4.82
C PHE A 28 -18.95 -9.10 -5.49
N GLN A 29 -20.15 -8.65 -5.82
CA GLN A 29 -20.39 -7.28 -6.23
C GLN A 29 -20.64 -6.43 -4.99
N ALA A 30 -19.95 -5.29 -4.89
CA ALA A 30 -20.14 -4.34 -3.81
C ALA A 30 -21.12 -3.21 -4.22
N PRO A 31 -21.59 -2.36 -3.27
CA PRO A 31 -22.54 -1.27 -3.53
C PRO A 31 -22.07 -0.22 -4.52
N ASP A 32 -20.77 -0.15 -4.81
CA ASP A 32 -20.20 0.73 -5.83
C ASP A 32 -20.31 0.15 -7.26
N GLY A 33 -20.91 -1.03 -7.40
CA GLY A 33 -21.07 -1.77 -8.66
C GLY A 33 -19.85 -2.56 -9.09
N GLY A 34 -18.72 -2.45 -8.37
CA GLY A 34 -17.48 -3.14 -8.67
C GLY A 34 -17.45 -4.58 -8.19
N TRP A 35 -16.64 -5.42 -8.85
CA TRP A 35 -16.36 -6.79 -8.42
C TRP A 35 -15.15 -6.84 -7.51
N TYR A 36 -15.26 -7.64 -6.45
CA TYR A 36 -14.23 -7.77 -5.42
C TYR A 36 -14.03 -9.23 -5.05
N VAL A 37 -12.80 -9.54 -4.66
CA VAL A 37 -12.42 -10.84 -4.09
C VAL A 37 -11.92 -10.64 -2.67
N ASP A 38 -12.38 -11.50 -1.76
CA ASP A 38 -11.85 -11.61 -0.42
C ASP A 38 -10.87 -12.80 -0.38
N ARG A 39 -9.67 -12.57 0.14
CA ARG A 39 -8.62 -13.58 0.25
C ARG A 39 -9.11 -14.85 0.94
N ASP A 40 -9.96 -14.69 1.96
CA ASP A 40 -10.44 -15.78 2.80
C ASP A 40 -11.79 -16.35 2.27
N GLY A 41 -12.27 -15.86 1.12
CA GLY A 41 -13.58 -16.18 0.57
C GLY A 41 -14.72 -15.33 1.13
N LEU A 42 -15.92 -15.56 0.62
CA LEU A 42 -17.12 -14.84 1.09
C LEU A 42 -17.49 -15.33 2.50
N THR A 43 -17.24 -14.49 3.51
CA THR A 43 -17.60 -14.78 4.90
C THR A 43 -18.44 -13.66 5.50
N ALA A 44 -19.05 -13.90 6.66
CA ALA A 44 -19.82 -12.87 7.37
C ALA A 44 -19.01 -11.59 7.69
N GLY A 45 -17.66 -11.67 7.68
CA GLY A 45 -16.77 -10.52 7.87
C GLY A 45 -16.44 -9.75 6.58
N THR A 46 -16.78 -10.26 5.39
CA THR A 46 -16.35 -9.69 4.10
C THR A 46 -16.85 -8.27 3.90
N GLU A 47 -18.11 -8.00 4.19
CA GLU A 47 -18.66 -6.65 4.12
C GLU A 47 -17.89 -5.67 5.03
N ARG A 48 -17.65 -6.07 6.28
CA ARG A 48 -16.90 -5.24 7.23
C ARG A 48 -15.49 -4.95 6.71
N ARG A 49 -14.81 -5.95 6.13
CA ARG A 49 -13.47 -5.79 5.53
C ARG A 49 -13.51 -4.89 4.30
N TRP A 50 -14.50 -5.04 3.42
CA TRP A 50 -14.68 -4.17 2.25
C TRP A 50 -14.93 -2.72 2.68
N ARG A 51 -15.87 -2.47 3.60
CA ARG A 51 -16.15 -1.12 4.11
C ARG A 51 -14.91 -0.49 4.72
N GLN A 52 -14.12 -1.28 5.44
CA GLN A 52 -12.86 -0.81 6.00
C GLN A 52 -11.81 -0.41 4.96
N ALA A 53 -11.79 -1.06 3.80
CA ALA A 53 -10.81 -0.83 2.74
C ALA A 53 -11.25 0.25 1.74
N PHE A 54 -12.55 0.31 1.39
CA PHE A 54 -13.07 1.11 0.27
C PHE A 54 -14.10 2.17 0.67
N GLU A 55 -14.69 2.12 1.87
CA GLU A 55 -15.69 3.12 2.27
C GLU A 55 -15.03 4.48 2.55
N PRO A 56 -15.39 5.56 1.83
CA PRO A 56 -14.72 6.86 1.97
C PRO A 56 -14.78 7.42 3.39
N ARG A 57 -15.89 7.20 4.10
CA ARG A 57 -16.08 7.64 5.48
C ARG A 57 -15.11 6.93 6.42
N THR A 58 -14.95 5.62 6.26
CA THR A 58 -14.06 4.80 7.07
C THR A 58 -12.60 5.11 6.78
N ILE A 59 -12.24 5.32 5.51
CA ILE A 59 -10.90 5.76 5.09
C ILE A 59 -10.58 7.14 5.69
N ARG A 60 -11.47 8.13 5.56
CA ARG A 60 -11.26 9.47 6.14
C ARG A 60 -11.12 9.43 7.66
N ARG A 61 -11.94 8.64 8.34
CA ARG A 61 -11.85 8.48 9.80
C ARG A 61 -10.52 7.85 10.21
N ARG A 62 -10.07 6.80 9.53
CA ARG A 62 -8.77 6.16 9.77
C ARG A 62 -7.62 7.11 9.47
N ALA A 63 -7.67 7.84 8.37
CA ALA A 63 -6.68 8.85 8.03
C ALA A 63 -6.58 9.92 9.13
N ARG A 64 -7.72 10.44 9.61
CA ARG A 64 -7.76 11.38 10.74
C ARG A 64 -7.17 10.78 12.01
N LEU A 65 -7.58 9.58 12.40
CA LEU A 65 -7.06 8.91 13.59
C LEU A 65 -5.55 8.64 13.48
N ALA A 66 -5.08 8.21 12.31
CA ALA A 66 -3.67 7.99 12.05
C ALA A 66 -2.88 9.31 12.08
N SER A 67 -3.45 10.41 11.61
CA SER A 67 -2.85 11.74 11.72
C SER A 67 -2.80 12.21 13.17
N VAL A 68 -3.87 12.03 13.94
CA VAL A 68 -3.90 12.36 15.37
C VAL A 68 -2.90 11.51 16.15
N ALA A 69 -2.84 10.20 15.91
CA ALA A 69 -1.87 9.32 16.55
C ALA A 69 -0.43 9.70 16.20
N ARG A 70 -0.18 10.08 14.94
CA ARG A 70 1.12 10.59 14.50
C ARG A 70 1.49 11.91 15.18
N LEU A 71 0.57 12.85 15.29
CA LEU A 71 0.77 14.12 16.01
C LEU A 71 1.06 13.86 17.49
N LEU A 72 0.27 13.02 18.14
CA LEU A 72 0.45 12.67 19.55
C LEU A 72 1.81 12.01 19.80
N ARG A 73 2.22 11.08 18.92
CA ARG A 73 3.54 10.46 18.99
C ARG A 73 4.68 11.48 18.78
N ALA A 74 4.53 12.39 17.83
CA ALA A 74 5.52 13.44 17.58
C ALA A 74 5.66 14.38 18.79
N VAL A 75 4.54 14.79 19.40
CA VAL A 75 4.53 15.60 20.62
C VAL A 75 5.21 14.86 21.77
N LEU A 76 4.89 13.58 21.99
CA LEU A 76 5.51 12.77 23.04
C LEU A 76 7.03 12.62 22.83
N LEU A 77 7.48 12.40 21.60
CA LEU A 77 8.91 12.35 21.28
C LEU A 77 9.59 13.69 21.53
N LEU A 78 8.97 14.79 21.11
CA LEU A 78 9.52 16.13 21.31
C LEU A 78 9.64 16.47 22.79
N VAL A 79 8.58 16.24 23.57
CA VAL A 79 8.59 16.46 25.03
C VAL A 79 9.61 15.55 25.71
N GLY A 80 9.69 14.27 25.32
CA GLY A 80 10.66 13.32 25.86
C GLY A 80 12.10 13.74 25.58
N CYS A 81 12.44 14.12 24.34
CA CYS A 81 13.78 14.57 24.01
C CYS A 81 14.13 15.92 24.67
N ALA A 82 13.19 16.86 24.74
CA ALA A 82 13.40 18.13 25.45
C ALA A 82 13.63 17.92 26.95
N ALA A 83 12.86 17.04 27.60
CA ALA A 83 13.05 16.69 29.01
C ALA A 83 14.39 15.99 29.27
N LEU A 84 14.83 15.11 28.37
CA LEU A 84 16.15 14.47 28.46
C LEU A 84 17.28 15.50 28.31
N GLY A 85 17.20 16.39 27.33
CA GLY A 85 18.19 17.46 27.14
C GLY A 85 18.27 18.39 28.34
N ALA A 86 17.12 18.81 28.87
CA ALA A 86 17.03 19.60 30.11
C ALA A 86 17.65 18.87 31.32
N GLY A 87 17.41 17.57 31.46
CA GLY A 87 17.94 16.75 32.55
C GLY A 87 19.45 16.59 32.50
N VAL A 88 20.02 16.36 31.31
CA VAL A 88 21.47 16.26 31.10
C VAL A 88 22.15 17.58 31.49
N ASP A 89 21.64 18.71 31.00
CA ASP A 89 22.27 20.01 31.26
C ASP A 89 22.00 20.53 32.68
N PHE A 90 20.92 20.10 33.35
CA PHE A 90 20.73 20.34 34.78
C PHE A 90 21.82 19.66 35.62
N VAL A 91 22.14 18.40 35.31
CA VAL A 91 23.18 17.63 36.02
C VAL A 91 24.58 18.18 35.74
N VAL A 92 24.85 18.66 34.52
CA VAL A 92 26.18 19.12 34.10
C VAL A 92 26.44 20.59 34.43
N GLY A 93 25.47 21.47 34.16
CA GLY A 93 25.65 22.91 34.22
C GLY A 93 25.10 23.59 35.48
N GLY A 94 24.11 22.99 36.15
CA GLY A 94 23.52 23.50 37.39
C GLY A 94 22.82 24.87 37.31
N SER A 95 22.81 25.52 36.14
CA SER A 95 22.21 26.84 35.91
C SER A 95 20.93 26.75 35.08
N SER A 96 20.01 27.68 35.31
CA SER A 96 18.74 27.76 34.56
C SER A 96 18.94 27.99 33.06
N GLU A 97 20.00 28.70 32.67
CA GLU A 97 20.35 28.92 31.26
C GLU A 97 20.79 27.63 30.56
N ALA A 98 21.58 26.78 31.23
CA ALA A 98 22.00 25.49 30.68
C ALA A 98 20.79 24.56 30.42
N VAL A 99 19.81 24.55 31.33
CA VAL A 99 18.57 23.78 31.18
C VAL A 99 17.77 24.19 29.95
N VAL A 100 17.71 25.50 29.64
CA VAL A 100 17.01 26.03 28.46
C VAL A 100 17.70 25.60 27.16
N VAL A 101 19.04 25.67 27.13
CA VAL A 101 19.84 25.25 25.97
C VAL A 101 19.67 23.75 25.70
N GLY A 102 19.78 22.92 26.74
CA GLY A 102 19.58 21.47 26.64
C GLY A 102 18.20 21.08 26.15
N ALA A 103 17.16 21.75 26.67
CA ALA A 103 15.78 21.54 26.21
C ALA A 103 15.62 21.86 24.71
N ALA A 104 16.24 22.95 24.23
CA ALA A 104 16.17 23.35 22.83
C ALA A 104 16.89 22.36 21.90
N ILE A 105 18.08 21.88 22.28
CA ILE A 105 18.81 20.85 21.52
C ILE A 105 18.03 19.54 21.51
N GLY A 106 17.50 19.12 22.66
CA GLY A 106 16.65 17.94 22.77
C GLY A 106 15.42 18.01 21.88
N ALA A 107 14.72 19.16 21.85
CA ALA A 107 13.58 19.37 20.97
C ALA A 107 13.96 19.26 19.49
N LEU A 108 15.11 19.84 19.08
CA LEU A 108 15.61 19.77 17.69
C LEU A 108 15.85 18.31 17.26
N VAL A 109 16.46 17.50 18.12
CA VAL A 109 16.67 16.06 17.87
C VAL A 109 15.33 15.34 17.77
N GLY A 110 14.38 15.65 18.66
CA GLY A 110 13.02 15.10 18.64
C GLY A 110 12.29 15.37 17.32
N VAL A 111 12.42 16.57 16.75
CA VAL A 111 11.86 16.93 15.44
C VAL A 111 12.46 16.06 14.33
N TRP A 112 13.79 15.92 14.30
CA TRP A 112 14.48 15.11 13.29
C TRP A 112 14.08 13.63 13.35
N VAL A 113 14.02 13.06 14.55
CA VAL A 113 13.59 11.67 14.76
C VAL A 113 12.14 11.49 14.33
N ALA A 114 11.24 12.41 14.69
CA ALA A 114 9.85 12.35 14.28
C ALA A 114 9.69 12.37 12.76
N LEU A 115 10.39 13.28 12.07
CA LEU A 115 10.38 13.36 10.60
C LEU A 115 10.87 12.08 9.95
N LEU A 116 11.98 11.52 10.43
CA LEU A 116 12.50 10.24 9.96
C LEU A 116 11.47 9.11 10.17
N THR A 117 10.89 8.97 11.35
CA THR A 117 9.90 7.90 11.59
C THR A 117 8.65 8.05 10.70
N MET A 118 8.21 9.27 10.40
CA MET A 118 7.10 9.51 9.48
C MET A 118 7.42 9.09 8.04
N LEU A 119 8.61 9.45 7.54
CA LEU A 119 9.07 9.11 6.20
C LEU A 119 9.18 7.59 5.98
N TRP A 120 9.58 6.85 7.01
CA TRP A 120 9.76 5.40 6.92
C TRP A 120 8.45 4.61 7.10
N ALA A 121 7.49 5.12 7.88
CA ALA A 121 6.21 4.43 8.12
C ALA A 121 5.29 4.36 6.88
N GLN A 122 5.55 5.16 5.86
CA GLN A 122 4.68 5.28 4.69
C GLN A 122 4.97 4.24 3.59
N ARG A 123 6.06 3.47 3.71
CA ARG A 123 6.70 2.83 2.55
C ARG A 123 6.11 1.47 2.14
N ASP A 124 5.44 0.74 3.02
CA ASP A 124 4.93 -0.60 2.71
C ASP A 124 3.56 -0.85 3.34
N SER A 125 2.49 -0.61 2.57
CA SER A 125 1.18 -1.16 2.91
C SER A 125 0.99 -2.46 2.16
N ALA A 126 1.07 -3.59 2.87
CA ALA A 126 0.74 -4.90 2.32
C ALA A 126 -0.68 -4.87 1.71
N PRO A 127 -0.94 -5.66 0.65
CA PRO A 127 -2.25 -5.69 0.02
C PRO A 127 -3.34 -6.03 1.05
N GLY A 128 -4.46 -5.32 0.98
CA GLY A 128 -5.61 -5.58 1.83
C GLY A 128 -6.20 -6.97 1.60
N THR A 129 -6.92 -7.49 2.59
CA THR A 129 -7.61 -8.79 2.49
C THR A 129 -8.69 -8.80 1.39
N VAL A 130 -9.27 -7.65 1.08
CA VAL A 130 -10.24 -7.46 0.00
C VAL A 130 -9.62 -6.60 -1.08
N VAL A 131 -9.69 -7.07 -2.32
CA VAL A 131 -9.07 -6.41 -3.48
C VAL A 131 -10.10 -6.31 -4.59
N ARG A 132 -10.06 -5.18 -5.32
CA ARG A 132 -10.90 -4.98 -6.50
C ARG A 132 -10.42 -5.91 -7.61
N MET A 133 -11.35 -6.62 -8.24
CA MET A 133 -10.99 -7.54 -9.30
C MET A 133 -10.69 -6.79 -10.60
N PRO A 134 -9.53 -7.04 -11.23
CA PRO A 134 -9.26 -6.56 -12.58
C PRO A 134 -10.24 -7.14 -13.59
N GLU A 135 -10.57 -6.38 -14.62
CA GLU A 135 -11.48 -6.82 -15.69
C GLU A 135 -10.93 -8.03 -16.44
N GLU A 136 -9.61 -8.12 -16.58
CA GLU A 136 -8.94 -9.24 -17.22
C GLU A 136 -9.22 -10.57 -16.51
N VAL A 137 -9.38 -10.56 -15.18
CA VAL A 137 -9.69 -11.77 -14.41
C VAL A 137 -11.16 -12.16 -14.56
N LEU A 138 -12.07 -11.18 -14.63
CA LEU A 138 -13.50 -11.42 -14.84
C LEU A 138 -13.80 -12.13 -16.15
N LEU A 139 -13.03 -11.82 -17.20
CA LEU A 139 -13.22 -12.37 -18.55
C LEU A 139 -12.57 -13.74 -18.75
N THR A 140 -11.79 -14.24 -17.77
CA THR A 140 -11.11 -15.52 -17.91
C THR A 140 -12.06 -16.70 -17.77
N GLU A 141 -11.82 -17.77 -18.55
CA GLU A 141 -12.64 -18.98 -18.56
C GLU A 141 -12.30 -19.98 -17.43
N VAL A 142 -11.52 -19.55 -16.44
CA VAL A 142 -11.06 -20.43 -15.36
C VAL A 142 -12.25 -20.91 -14.54
N THR A 143 -12.35 -22.24 -14.39
CA THR A 143 -13.45 -22.87 -13.66
C THR A 143 -13.05 -23.14 -12.21
N SER A 144 -13.84 -22.62 -11.27
CA SER A 144 -13.75 -22.91 -9.83
C SER A 144 -12.38 -22.69 -9.16
N PRO A 145 -11.68 -21.56 -9.41
CA PRO A 145 -10.45 -21.26 -8.68
C PRO A 145 -10.74 -20.98 -7.20
N SER A 146 -9.78 -21.28 -6.32
CA SER A 146 -9.91 -20.94 -4.90
C SER A 146 -9.90 -19.41 -4.69
N PRO A 147 -10.62 -18.87 -3.67
CA PRO A 147 -10.67 -17.43 -3.42
C PRO A 147 -9.28 -16.81 -3.23
N ARG A 148 -8.41 -17.53 -2.53
CA ARG A 148 -7.02 -17.12 -2.31
C ARG A 148 -6.24 -17.00 -3.62
N ARG A 149 -6.47 -17.88 -4.58
CA ARG A 149 -5.77 -17.85 -5.88
C ARG A 149 -6.24 -16.66 -6.71
N VAL A 150 -7.56 -16.42 -6.76
CA VAL A 150 -8.13 -15.22 -7.43
C VAL A 150 -7.62 -13.93 -6.79
N TRP A 151 -7.52 -13.89 -5.45
CA TRP A 151 -6.93 -12.78 -4.73
C TRP A 151 -5.45 -12.56 -5.11
N LEU A 152 -4.64 -13.63 -5.16
CA LEU A 152 -3.23 -13.54 -5.57
C LEU A 152 -3.10 -12.99 -7.00
N TRP A 153 -3.86 -13.52 -7.96
CA TRP A 153 -3.86 -13.02 -9.33
C TRP A 153 -4.24 -11.55 -9.42
N SER A 154 -5.33 -11.17 -8.74
CA SER A 154 -5.80 -9.78 -8.70
C SER A 154 -4.74 -8.84 -8.13
N THR A 155 -4.09 -9.24 -7.02
CA THR A 155 -3.01 -8.45 -6.42
C THR A 155 -1.78 -8.34 -7.31
N ALA A 156 -1.40 -9.41 -8.01
CA ALA A 156 -0.23 -9.41 -8.88
C ALA A 156 -0.43 -8.52 -10.11
N LEU A 157 -1.61 -8.60 -10.75
CA LEU A 157 -1.98 -7.75 -11.88
C LEU A 157 -2.01 -6.26 -11.49
N ASP A 158 -2.68 -5.93 -10.38
CA ASP A 158 -2.79 -4.56 -9.88
C ASP A 158 -1.44 -4.00 -9.39
N ALA A 159 -0.61 -4.82 -8.74
CA ALA A 159 0.72 -4.42 -8.31
C ALA A 159 1.65 -4.13 -9.49
N GLU A 160 1.60 -4.95 -10.55
CA GLU A 160 2.41 -4.71 -11.75
C GLU A 160 1.95 -3.47 -12.52
N ALA A 161 0.64 -3.28 -12.66
CA ALA A 161 0.07 -2.09 -13.30
C ALA A 161 0.53 -0.80 -12.61
N ARG A 162 0.43 -0.74 -11.27
CA ARG A 162 0.93 0.42 -10.50
C ARG A 162 2.45 0.58 -10.59
N ALA A 163 3.20 -0.51 -10.49
CA ALA A 163 4.66 -0.43 -10.55
C ALA A 163 5.15 0.08 -11.91
N ARG A 164 4.47 -0.28 -13.00
CA ARG A 164 4.81 0.21 -14.35
C ARG A 164 4.69 1.73 -14.48
N GLU A 165 3.78 2.38 -13.74
CA GLU A 165 3.60 3.84 -13.80
C GLU A 165 4.81 4.61 -13.27
N THR A 166 5.50 4.09 -12.24
CA THR A 166 6.59 4.82 -11.57
C THR A 166 7.98 4.26 -11.88
N ILE A 167 8.09 2.99 -12.30
CA ILE A 167 9.39 2.31 -12.38
C ILE A 167 10.38 3.00 -13.33
N GLY A 168 9.90 3.62 -14.41
CA GLY A 168 10.75 4.36 -15.35
C GLY A 168 11.58 5.44 -14.66
N TYR A 169 10.94 6.23 -13.78
CA TYR A 169 11.59 7.29 -13.01
C TYR A 169 12.47 6.74 -11.88
N GLU A 170 12.09 5.61 -11.27
CA GLU A 170 12.83 5.04 -10.14
C GLU A 170 14.16 4.39 -10.55
N VAL A 171 14.31 4.01 -11.83
CA VAL A 171 15.51 3.34 -12.34
C VAL A 171 16.43 4.25 -13.14
N GLU A 172 16.01 5.48 -13.38
CA GLU A 172 16.83 6.53 -13.98
C GLU A 172 17.97 6.91 -13.04
N VAL A 173 19.18 6.99 -13.59
CA VAL A 173 20.40 7.29 -12.83
C VAL A 173 21.05 8.50 -13.45
N GLU A 174 20.91 9.64 -12.79
CA GLU A 174 21.56 10.89 -13.19
C GLU A 174 22.95 11.02 -12.55
N CYS A 175 23.13 10.47 -11.35
CA CYS A 175 24.40 10.53 -10.63
C CYS A 175 24.78 9.20 -9.95
N PRO A 176 26.08 8.96 -9.69
CA PRO A 176 26.55 7.69 -9.12
C PRO A 176 25.90 7.31 -7.77
N ALA A 177 25.52 8.29 -6.95
CA ALA A 177 24.88 8.05 -5.65
C ALA A 177 23.51 7.35 -5.77
N GLN A 178 22.85 7.44 -6.94
CA GLN A 178 21.53 6.85 -7.19
C GLN A 178 21.60 5.37 -7.64
N LEU A 179 22.78 4.86 -8.01
CA LEU A 179 22.94 3.48 -8.54
C LEU A 179 22.35 2.41 -7.63
N ALA A 180 22.63 2.49 -6.32
CA ALA A 180 22.11 1.53 -5.34
C ALA A 180 20.59 1.66 -5.13
N SER A 181 20.01 2.85 -5.35
CA SER A 181 18.56 3.06 -5.30
C SER A 181 17.88 2.45 -6.52
N ALA A 182 18.41 2.74 -7.72
CA ALA A 182 17.90 2.22 -8.98
C ALA A 182 18.01 0.69 -9.05
N ALA A 183 19.12 0.10 -8.56
CA ALA A 183 19.26 -1.35 -8.45
C ALA A 183 18.19 -1.98 -7.54
N ARG A 184 17.91 -1.35 -6.38
CA ARG A 184 16.83 -1.80 -5.49
C ARG A 184 15.45 -1.66 -6.12
N ALA A 185 15.20 -0.58 -6.86
CA ALA A 185 13.94 -0.39 -7.60
C ALA A 185 13.75 -1.47 -8.68
N ARG A 186 14.78 -1.75 -9.47
CA ARG A 186 14.76 -2.86 -10.45
C ARG A 186 14.50 -4.20 -9.77
N ALA A 187 15.18 -4.50 -8.66
CA ALA A 187 14.99 -5.76 -7.93
C ALA A 187 13.55 -5.91 -7.40
N ARG A 188 12.96 -4.84 -6.88
CA ARG A 188 11.53 -4.82 -6.47
C ARG A 188 10.62 -5.08 -7.68
N TYR A 189 10.81 -4.35 -8.78
CA TYR A 189 10.01 -4.53 -9.99
C TYR A 189 10.14 -5.96 -10.56
N ALA A 190 11.33 -6.53 -10.57
CA ALA A 190 11.56 -7.90 -11.04
C ALA A 190 10.84 -8.95 -10.19
N ALA A 191 10.65 -8.71 -8.89
CA ALA A 191 9.82 -9.58 -8.04
C ALA A 191 8.32 -9.44 -8.39
N THR A 192 7.83 -8.20 -8.51
CA THR A 192 6.43 -7.92 -8.90
C THR A 192 6.10 -8.48 -10.28
N TYR A 193 6.98 -8.28 -11.26
CA TYR A 193 6.80 -8.75 -12.62
C TYR A 193 6.80 -10.29 -12.70
N ARG A 194 7.61 -10.98 -11.88
CA ARG A 194 7.55 -12.45 -11.78
C ARG A 194 6.21 -12.95 -11.26
N ALA A 195 5.66 -12.32 -10.22
CA ALA A 195 4.33 -12.65 -9.71
C ALA A 195 3.23 -12.37 -10.75
N TYR A 196 3.37 -11.29 -11.54
CA TYR A 196 2.49 -11.01 -12.68
C TYR A 196 2.57 -12.11 -13.75
N VAL A 197 3.77 -12.54 -14.14
CA VAL A 197 3.94 -13.59 -15.16
C VAL A 197 3.30 -14.91 -14.70
N GLU A 198 3.49 -15.28 -13.43
CA GLU A 198 2.83 -16.45 -12.85
C GLU A 198 1.30 -16.33 -12.93
N ALA A 199 0.75 -15.20 -12.48
CA ALA A 199 -0.69 -14.95 -12.53
C ALA A 199 -1.26 -14.92 -13.96
N ALA A 200 -0.56 -14.27 -14.89
CA ALA A 200 -0.98 -14.16 -16.28
C ALA A 200 -0.92 -15.52 -16.99
N THR A 201 0.10 -16.33 -16.72
CA THR A 201 0.22 -17.70 -17.24
C THR A 201 -0.91 -18.58 -16.73
N ASP A 202 -1.18 -18.52 -15.42
CA ASP A 202 -2.29 -19.24 -14.78
C ASP A 202 -3.66 -18.91 -15.38
N LEU A 203 -3.85 -17.65 -15.76
CA LEU A 203 -5.08 -17.13 -16.34
C LEU A 203 -5.14 -17.29 -17.88
N GLY A 204 -4.07 -17.74 -18.52
CA GLY A 204 -3.97 -17.79 -19.98
C GLY A 204 -3.95 -16.40 -20.65
N LEU A 205 -3.57 -15.36 -19.93
CA LEU A 205 -3.48 -13.99 -20.44
C LEU A 205 -2.21 -13.80 -21.29
N PRO A 206 -2.25 -12.96 -22.33
CA PRO A 206 -1.06 -12.60 -23.08
C PRO A 206 -0.06 -11.86 -22.19
N LEU A 207 1.19 -12.34 -22.18
CA LEU A 207 2.27 -11.73 -21.39
C LEU A 207 2.68 -10.39 -21.99
N ARG A 208 2.65 -9.34 -21.17
CA ARG A 208 3.16 -8.01 -21.53
C ARG A 208 4.68 -7.97 -21.33
N ALA A 209 5.43 -7.37 -22.25
CA ALA A 209 6.87 -7.17 -22.07
C ALA A 209 7.17 -6.31 -20.82
N PRO A 210 8.26 -6.56 -20.08
CA PRO A 210 8.59 -5.79 -18.89
C PRO A 210 8.84 -4.32 -19.24
N ALA A 211 8.41 -3.40 -18.36
CA ALA A 211 8.53 -1.95 -18.58
C ALA A 211 9.99 -1.47 -18.61
N VAL A 212 10.86 -2.17 -17.89
CA VAL A 212 12.30 -1.92 -17.82
C VAL A 212 13.04 -3.26 -17.87
N PRO A 213 14.30 -3.30 -18.35
CA PRO A 213 15.13 -4.50 -18.25
C PRO A 213 15.22 -5.01 -16.81
N LEU A 214 14.97 -6.31 -16.62
CA LEU A 214 14.94 -6.93 -15.29
C LEU A 214 16.36 -7.18 -14.74
N GLU A 215 17.33 -7.40 -15.62
CA GLU A 215 18.74 -7.51 -15.28
C GLU A 215 19.45 -6.16 -15.47
N PRO A 216 20.45 -5.84 -14.64
CA PRO A 216 21.30 -4.68 -14.87
C PRO A 216 22.01 -4.86 -16.21
N GLN A 217 21.74 -3.97 -17.17
CA GLN A 217 22.57 -3.95 -18.37
C GLN A 217 24.02 -3.68 -17.94
N PRO A 218 25.01 -4.47 -18.41
CA PRO A 218 26.39 -4.06 -18.30
C PRO A 218 26.48 -2.71 -19.00
N SER A 219 26.79 -1.67 -18.23
CA SER A 219 26.92 -0.31 -18.75
C SER A 219 27.74 -0.36 -20.03
N ALA A 220 27.17 0.13 -21.14
CA ALA A 220 27.86 0.40 -22.39
C ALA A 220 28.89 1.52 -22.14
N GLY A 221 29.95 1.16 -21.43
CA GLY A 221 31.09 1.98 -21.03
C GLY A 221 32.38 1.19 -21.22
N GLY A 222 32.35 0.13 -22.03
CA GLY A 222 33.55 -0.40 -22.67
C GLY A 222 34.05 0.65 -23.65
N ARG A 223 34.97 1.49 -23.18
CA ARG A 223 35.87 2.29 -24.03
C ARG A 223 36.31 1.40 -25.21
N GLN A 224 35.88 1.74 -26.41
CA GLN A 224 36.60 1.34 -27.61
C GLN A 224 38.03 1.87 -27.44
N ALA A 225 38.98 0.97 -27.22
CA ALA A 225 40.38 1.31 -27.37
C ALA A 225 40.60 1.70 -28.84
N PRO A 226 41.22 2.86 -29.14
CA PRO A 226 41.58 3.18 -30.52
C PRO A 226 42.59 2.12 -30.99
N SER A 227 42.24 1.38 -32.04
CA SER A 227 43.21 0.55 -32.75
C SER A 227 44.18 1.50 -33.44
N VAL A 228 45.35 1.69 -32.86
CA VAL A 228 46.48 2.32 -33.55
C VAL A 228 47.01 1.29 -34.54
N ARG A 229 46.90 1.60 -35.83
CA ARG A 229 47.70 1.00 -36.89
C ARG A 229 49.04 1.72 -36.97
#